data_AF-A0AAN6ELS2-F1
#
_entry.id   AF-A0AAN6ELS2-F1
#
_cell.length_a   1.000
_cell.length_b   1.000
_cell.length_c   1.000
_cell.angle_alpha   90.00
_cell.angle_beta   90.00
_cell.angle_gamma   90.00
#
_symmetry.space_group_name_H-M   'P 1'
#
loop_
_entity.id
_entity.type
_entity.pdbx_description
1 polymer ?
#
loop_
_entity_poly.entity_id
_entity_poly.type
_entity_poly.pdbx_seq_one_letter_code
_entity_poly.pdbx_strand_id
1 'polypeptide(L)'
;MTTPEKYPPAVITTDQTPEEERNIAICKEYMAIAYSPSENKGGDSVRHLCRDDSWFWAPATFPGCETPMDYAQSHSVVMESVADLHIIRFDQVFAKNGQVLLRYTAEGSHCGKPYKGIPASGRHAQWSAAAIFEVEDGKIKSFTKDWDQKTMQIQLGWAPVKESSDPRWNADALANPEMSRKQKEE
;
A
#
# COMPACT_ATOMS: atom_id res chain seq x y z
N MET A 1 -2.52 -6.60 -30.80
CA MET A 1 -2.07 -5.46 -29.96
C MET A 1 -2.83 -5.58 -28.65
N THR A 2 -2.18 -6.03 -27.59
CA THR A 2 -2.76 -6.09 -26.25
C THR A 2 -3.00 -4.67 -25.78
N THR A 3 -4.23 -4.33 -25.42
CA THR A 3 -4.54 -3.09 -24.71
C THR A 3 -3.65 -3.06 -23.46
N PRO A 4 -2.94 -1.95 -23.16
CA PRO A 4 -2.18 -1.88 -21.92
C PRO A 4 -3.12 -2.11 -20.75
N GLU A 5 -2.75 -3.04 -19.86
CA GLU A 5 -3.55 -3.33 -18.67
C GLU A 5 -3.64 -2.08 -17.80
N LYS A 6 -4.86 -1.70 -17.40
CA LYS A 6 -5.14 -0.49 -16.59
C LYS A 6 -4.43 -0.52 -15.22
N TYR A 7 -4.15 -1.71 -14.71
CA TYR A 7 -3.59 -1.94 -13.37
C TYR A 7 -2.36 -2.86 -13.43
N PRO A 8 -1.47 -2.80 -12.43
CA PRO A 8 -0.37 -3.77 -12.29
C PRO A 8 -0.86 -5.23 -12.33
N PRO A 9 0.00 -6.16 -12.75
CA PRO A 9 -0.35 -7.58 -12.83
C PRO A 9 -0.84 -8.10 -11.47
N ALA A 10 -1.82 -8.99 -11.50
CA ALA A 10 -2.48 -9.52 -10.31
C ALA A 10 -2.60 -11.03 -10.33
N VAL A 11 -2.30 -11.67 -9.20
CA VAL A 11 -2.54 -13.10 -9.00
C VAL A 11 -3.89 -13.30 -8.35
N ILE A 12 -4.88 -13.73 -9.15
CA ILE A 12 -6.19 -14.17 -8.64
C ILE A 12 -6.04 -15.55 -8.01
N THR A 13 -6.21 -15.67 -6.69
CA THR A 13 -5.88 -16.92 -5.96
C THR A 13 -7.04 -17.89 -5.79
N THR A 14 -8.25 -17.51 -6.21
CA THR A 14 -9.45 -18.37 -6.19
C THR A 14 -10.48 -17.84 -7.18
N ASP A 15 -11.39 -18.69 -7.66
CA ASP A 15 -12.43 -18.31 -8.62
C ASP A 15 -13.27 -17.15 -8.08
N GLN A 16 -13.69 -16.28 -8.99
CA GLN A 16 -14.47 -15.08 -8.67
C GLN A 16 -15.79 -15.13 -9.44
N THR A 17 -16.87 -14.76 -8.78
CA THR A 17 -18.13 -14.44 -9.44
C THR A 17 -18.02 -13.09 -10.17
N PRO A 18 -18.90 -12.81 -11.14
CA PRO A 18 -18.90 -11.51 -11.82
C PRO A 18 -19.08 -10.31 -10.88
N GLU A 19 -19.74 -10.49 -9.72
CA GLU A 19 -19.88 -9.45 -8.71
C GLU A 19 -18.58 -9.22 -7.94
N GLU A 20 -17.92 -10.29 -7.53
CA GLU A 20 -16.62 -10.24 -6.87
C GLU A 20 -15.55 -9.61 -7.78
N GLU A 21 -15.55 -9.90 -9.09
CA GLU A 21 -14.69 -9.21 -10.06
C GLU A 21 -14.93 -7.70 -10.13
N ARG A 22 -16.20 -7.26 -10.07
CA ARG A 22 -16.54 -5.83 -10.01
C ARG A 22 -16.05 -5.19 -8.71
N ASN A 23 -16.22 -5.88 -7.58
CA ASN A 23 -15.73 -5.39 -6.28
C ASN A 23 -14.20 -5.26 -6.28
N ILE A 24 -13.48 -6.24 -6.85
CA ILE A 24 -12.03 -6.17 -7.06
C ILE A 24 -11.65 -4.97 -7.92
N ALA A 25 -12.37 -4.72 -9.01
CA ALA A 25 -12.09 -3.59 -9.91
C ALA A 25 -12.24 -2.24 -9.20
N ILE A 26 -13.30 -2.05 -8.40
CA ILE A 26 -13.50 -0.84 -7.58
C ILE A 26 -12.33 -0.64 -6.62
N CYS A 27 -11.91 -1.70 -5.91
CA CYS A 27 -10.80 -1.61 -4.95
C CYS A 27 -9.46 -1.34 -5.63
N LYS A 28 -9.23 -1.93 -6.81
CA LYS A 28 -8.03 -1.64 -7.63
C LYS A 28 -8.02 -0.20 -8.14
N GLU A 29 -9.18 0.34 -8.53
CA GLU A 29 -9.30 1.75 -8.92
C GLU A 29 -9.00 2.69 -7.77
N TYR A 30 -9.57 2.42 -6.59
CA TYR A 30 -9.25 3.18 -5.38
C TYR A 30 -7.74 3.16 -5.10
N MET A 31 -7.12 1.98 -5.15
CA MET A 31 -5.68 1.85 -4.91
C MET A 31 -4.84 2.52 -6.00
N ALA A 32 -5.23 2.44 -7.27
CA ALA A 32 -4.52 3.12 -8.35
C ALA A 32 -4.50 4.64 -8.16
N ILE A 33 -5.61 5.22 -7.72
CA ILE A 33 -5.70 6.66 -7.44
C ILE A 33 -4.95 7.00 -6.15
N ALA A 34 -5.31 6.38 -5.02
CA ALA A 34 -4.78 6.72 -3.70
C ALA A 34 -3.27 6.44 -3.55
N TYR A 35 -2.72 5.56 -4.39
CA TYR A 35 -1.33 5.15 -4.40
C TYR A 35 -0.54 5.72 -5.59
N SER A 36 -1.06 6.77 -6.23
CA SER A 36 -0.40 7.44 -7.35
C SER A 36 0.04 8.86 -6.97
N PRO A 37 1.35 9.19 -7.07
CA PRO A 37 1.84 10.56 -6.88
C PRO A 37 1.23 11.59 -7.85
N SER A 38 0.83 11.15 -9.05
CA SER A 38 0.25 12.02 -10.06
C SER A 38 -1.26 12.21 -9.88
N GLU A 39 -2.00 11.21 -9.37
CA GLU A 39 -3.46 11.24 -9.28
C GLU A 39 -4.00 11.57 -7.87
N ASN A 40 -3.31 11.14 -6.81
CA ASN A 40 -3.72 11.45 -5.45
C ASN A 40 -3.42 12.91 -5.12
N LYS A 41 -4.46 13.73 -5.03
CA LYS A 41 -4.42 15.14 -4.62
C LYS A 41 -5.11 15.38 -3.28
N GLY A 42 -5.35 14.31 -2.51
CA GLY A 42 -6.06 14.35 -1.24
C GLY A 42 -7.29 13.44 -1.22
N GLY A 43 -8.09 13.57 -0.16
CA GLY A 43 -9.26 12.70 0.07
C GLY A 43 -10.30 12.74 -1.06
N ASP A 44 -10.52 13.89 -1.69
CA ASP A 44 -11.53 14.02 -2.74
C ASP A 44 -11.20 13.26 -4.02
N SER A 45 -9.92 12.94 -4.25
CA SER A 45 -9.50 12.09 -5.39
C SER A 45 -10.22 10.74 -5.41
N VAL A 46 -10.58 10.19 -4.24
CA VAL A 46 -11.20 8.86 -4.11
C VAL A 46 -12.64 8.86 -3.62
N ARG A 47 -13.18 10.03 -3.22
CA ARG A 47 -14.52 10.15 -2.63
C ARG A 47 -15.61 9.48 -3.47
N HIS A 48 -15.51 9.57 -4.79
CA HIS A 48 -16.48 8.99 -5.73
C HIS A 48 -16.50 7.45 -5.72
N LEU A 49 -15.59 6.77 -5.03
CA LEU A 49 -15.58 5.30 -4.87
C LEU A 49 -16.07 4.85 -3.50
N CYS A 50 -16.22 5.78 -2.54
CA CYS A 50 -16.49 5.47 -1.15
C CYS A 50 -17.94 5.79 -0.80
N ARG A 51 -18.46 5.11 0.22
CA ARG A 51 -19.71 5.47 0.88
C ARG A 51 -19.49 6.66 1.80
N ASP A 52 -20.55 7.45 2.03
CA ASP A 52 -20.53 8.57 2.96
C ASP A 52 -20.30 8.11 4.41
N ASP A 53 -20.73 6.89 4.75
CA ASP A 53 -20.61 6.26 6.06
C ASP A 53 -19.45 5.24 6.12
N SER A 54 -18.44 5.42 5.26
CA SER A 54 -17.28 4.54 5.21
C SER A 54 -16.30 4.78 6.36
N TRP A 55 -15.59 3.73 6.77
CA TRP A 55 -14.59 3.79 7.84
C TRP A 55 -13.26 3.17 7.43
N PHE A 56 -12.19 3.53 8.14
CA PHE A 56 -10.83 3.09 7.89
C PHE A 56 -10.14 2.62 9.17
N TRP A 57 -9.27 1.63 9.04
CA TRP A 57 -8.47 1.12 10.16
C TRP A 57 -7.03 0.83 9.77
N ALA A 58 -6.12 1.61 10.36
CA ALA A 58 -4.69 1.33 10.44
C ALA A 58 -4.04 2.22 11.51
N PRO A 59 -4.49 2.17 12.77
CA PRO A 59 -4.16 3.17 13.78
C PRO A 59 -2.66 3.29 14.08
N ALA A 60 -1.90 2.20 13.92
CA ALA A 60 -0.44 2.20 14.12
C ALA A 60 0.32 2.92 13.00
N THR A 61 -0.22 2.91 11.78
CA THR A 61 0.46 3.36 10.57
C THR A 61 -0.03 4.74 10.10
N PHE A 62 -1.32 5.00 10.32
CA PHE A 62 -2.03 6.22 9.94
C PHE A 62 -2.83 6.75 11.15
N PRO A 63 -2.16 7.27 12.18
CA PRO A 63 -2.82 7.75 13.38
C PRO A 63 -3.78 8.91 13.06
N GLY A 64 -5.01 8.85 13.58
CA GLY A 64 -6.04 9.87 13.38
C GLY A 64 -6.79 9.80 12.04
N CYS A 65 -6.49 8.82 11.18
CA CYS A 65 -7.29 8.57 9.98
C CYS A 65 -8.49 7.67 10.32
N GLU A 66 -9.70 8.10 9.96
CA GLU A 66 -10.94 7.39 10.28
C GLU A 66 -11.70 6.95 9.03
N THR A 67 -11.37 7.50 7.86
CA THR A 67 -12.03 7.20 6.58
C THR A 67 -11.03 6.86 5.46
N PRO A 68 -11.48 6.22 4.36
CA PRO A 68 -10.64 6.03 3.18
C PRO A 68 -10.11 7.36 2.61
N MET A 69 -10.88 8.44 2.70
CA MET A 69 -10.45 9.76 2.29
C MET A 69 -9.30 10.29 3.16
N ASP A 70 -9.32 10.05 4.47
CA ASP A 70 -8.21 10.42 5.36
C ASP A 70 -6.94 9.65 5.02
N TYR A 71 -7.07 8.36 4.68
CA TYR A 71 -5.95 7.58 4.16
C TYR A 71 -5.37 8.23 2.90
N ALA A 72 -6.19 8.56 1.90
CA ALA A 72 -5.71 9.17 0.66
C ALA A 72 -5.04 10.53 0.95
N GLN A 73 -5.63 11.34 1.82
CA GLN A 73 -5.06 12.60 2.29
C GLN A 73 -3.69 12.39 2.95
N SER A 74 -3.61 11.50 3.93
CA SER A 74 -2.36 11.23 4.66
C SER A 74 -1.28 10.62 3.76
N HIS A 75 -1.67 9.72 2.85
CA HIS A 75 -0.73 9.04 1.96
C HIS A 75 -0.14 9.98 0.90
N SER A 76 -0.89 11.01 0.49
CA SER A 76 -0.39 12.04 -0.44
C SER A 76 0.88 12.73 0.08
N VAL A 77 0.99 12.94 1.40
CA VAL A 77 2.17 13.55 2.03
C VAL A 77 3.41 12.66 1.90
N VAL A 78 3.25 11.34 2.02
CA VAL A 78 4.36 10.38 1.81
C VAL A 78 4.82 10.42 0.35
N MET A 79 3.88 10.49 -0.59
CA MET A 79 4.17 10.54 -2.02
C MET A 79 4.83 11.84 -2.47
N GLU A 80 4.76 12.93 -1.69
CA GLU A 80 5.57 14.12 -1.98
C GLU A 80 7.08 13.84 -1.80
N SER A 81 7.45 12.95 -0.88
CA SER A 81 8.84 12.54 -0.63
C SER A 81 9.26 11.33 -1.46
N VAL A 82 8.33 10.41 -1.74
CA VAL A 82 8.54 9.23 -2.58
C VAL A 82 7.78 9.42 -3.90
N ALA A 83 8.26 10.36 -4.72
CA ALA A 83 7.51 10.90 -5.87
C ALA A 83 7.39 9.94 -7.06
N ASP A 84 8.14 8.85 -7.05
CA ASP A 84 8.11 7.73 -8.02
C ASP A 84 7.42 6.49 -7.46
N LEU A 85 6.75 6.59 -6.31
CA LEU A 85 6.08 5.48 -5.65
C LEU A 85 5.01 4.86 -6.56
N HIS A 86 5.01 3.54 -6.66
CA HIS A 86 4.01 2.79 -7.41
C HIS A 86 3.88 1.34 -6.93
N ILE A 87 2.75 0.71 -7.25
CA ILE A 87 2.52 -0.72 -7.03
C ILE A 87 3.13 -1.49 -8.21
N ILE A 88 4.00 -2.46 -7.94
CA ILE A 88 4.63 -3.27 -8.99
C ILE A 88 3.77 -4.48 -9.37
N ARG A 89 3.02 -5.05 -8.42
CA ARG A 89 2.08 -6.16 -8.64
C ARG A 89 1.15 -6.36 -7.45
N PHE A 90 0.00 -6.97 -7.69
CA PHE A 90 -0.84 -7.56 -6.65
C PHE A 90 -0.50 -9.05 -6.48
N ASP A 91 0.16 -9.38 -5.37
CA ASP A 91 0.64 -10.73 -5.04
C ASP A 91 -0.48 -11.72 -4.73
N GLN A 92 -1.60 -11.24 -4.18
CA GLN A 92 -2.77 -12.04 -3.88
C GLN A 92 -4.02 -11.17 -3.96
N VAL A 93 -4.96 -11.60 -4.80
CA VAL A 93 -6.24 -10.94 -4.99
C VAL A 93 -7.35 -11.98 -4.94
N PHE A 94 -8.36 -11.71 -4.12
CA PHE A 94 -9.64 -12.38 -4.18
C PHE A 94 -10.70 -11.51 -3.52
N ALA A 95 -11.95 -11.81 -3.80
CA ALA A 95 -13.08 -11.33 -3.05
C ALA A 95 -13.98 -12.49 -2.61
N LYS A 96 -14.78 -12.22 -1.59
CA LYS A 96 -15.89 -13.07 -1.19
C LYS A 96 -17.07 -12.18 -0.81
N ASN A 97 -18.14 -12.23 -1.61
CA ASN A 97 -19.23 -11.25 -1.51
C ASN A 97 -18.65 -9.82 -1.60
N GLY A 98 -18.91 -8.97 -0.61
CA GLY A 98 -18.33 -7.61 -0.53
C GLY A 98 -16.90 -7.52 0.01
N GLN A 99 -16.34 -8.59 0.61
CA GLN A 99 -14.99 -8.56 1.18
C GLN A 99 -13.94 -8.69 0.08
N VAL A 100 -12.97 -7.79 0.00
CA VAL A 100 -11.92 -7.80 -1.04
C VAL A 100 -10.54 -7.72 -0.40
N LEU A 101 -9.65 -8.66 -0.70
CA LEU A 101 -8.24 -8.59 -0.34
C LEU A 101 -7.40 -8.20 -1.55
N LEU A 102 -6.55 -7.18 -1.37
CA LEU A 102 -5.46 -6.84 -2.28
C LEU A 102 -4.14 -6.88 -1.48
N ARG A 103 -3.41 -8.00 -1.51
CA ARG A 103 -2.01 -8.05 -1.09
C ARG A 103 -1.15 -7.62 -2.27
N TYR A 104 -0.20 -6.72 -2.03
CA TYR A 104 0.62 -6.17 -3.10
C TYR A 104 2.03 -5.83 -2.65
N THR A 105 2.91 -5.76 -3.65
CA THR A 105 4.28 -5.28 -3.52
C THR A 105 4.35 -3.93 -4.22
N ALA A 106 5.03 -2.98 -3.57
CA ALA A 106 5.23 -1.63 -4.06
C ALA A 106 6.68 -1.22 -3.86
N GLU A 107 7.09 -0.19 -4.59
CA GLU A 107 8.42 0.39 -4.48
C GLU A 107 8.40 1.90 -4.68
N GLY A 108 9.53 2.53 -4.38
CA GLY A 108 9.79 3.93 -4.65
C GLY A 108 11.10 4.39 -4.02
N SER A 109 11.51 5.61 -4.37
CA SER A 109 12.76 6.23 -3.94
C SER A 109 12.52 7.52 -3.20
N HIS A 110 13.35 7.86 -2.22
CA HIS A 110 13.32 9.17 -1.57
C HIS A 110 13.93 10.25 -2.49
N CYS A 111 13.19 10.59 -3.55
CA CYS A 111 13.60 11.47 -4.65
C CYS A 111 12.82 12.79 -4.70
N GLY A 112 11.80 12.94 -3.86
CA GLY A 112 10.94 14.11 -3.79
C GLY A 112 11.35 15.13 -2.71
N LYS A 113 10.36 15.74 -2.06
CA LYS A 113 10.56 16.71 -0.98
C LYS A 113 11.19 16.06 0.27
N PRO A 114 11.89 16.84 1.13
CA PRO A 114 12.37 16.34 2.41
C PRO A 114 11.25 15.75 3.27
N TYR A 115 11.48 14.57 3.84
CA TYR A 115 10.53 13.92 4.74
C TYR A 115 10.86 14.24 6.20
N LYS A 116 10.02 15.01 6.89
CA LYS A 116 10.20 15.37 8.32
C LYS A 116 11.60 15.92 8.65
N GLY A 117 12.16 16.73 7.75
CA GLY A 117 13.49 17.33 7.89
C GLY A 117 14.65 16.46 7.38
N ILE A 118 14.38 15.24 6.92
CA ILE A 118 15.36 14.36 6.28
C ILE A 118 15.46 14.74 4.80
N PRO A 119 16.62 15.21 4.29
CA PRO A 119 16.78 15.52 2.87
C PRO A 119 16.60 14.29 1.98
N ALA A 120 16.19 14.50 0.73
CA ALA A 120 16.07 13.45 -0.27
C ALA A 120 17.38 12.65 -0.37
N SER A 121 17.30 11.37 0.00
CA SER A 121 18.48 10.49 0.11
C SER A 121 18.79 9.76 -1.20
N GLY A 122 17.84 9.75 -2.15
CA GLY A 122 17.93 8.97 -3.38
C GLY A 122 17.85 7.45 -3.16
N ARG A 123 17.67 6.99 -1.92
CA ARG A 123 17.57 5.56 -1.60
C ARG A 123 16.26 5.01 -2.12
N HIS A 124 16.33 3.82 -2.72
CA HIS A 124 15.19 3.01 -3.13
C HIS A 124 14.75 2.11 -1.99
N ALA A 125 13.45 1.82 -1.94
CA ALA A 125 12.87 0.82 -1.06
C ALA A 125 11.83 0.01 -1.82
N GLN A 126 11.74 -1.27 -1.47
CA GLN A 126 10.65 -2.15 -1.86
C GLN A 126 9.97 -2.70 -0.61
N TRP A 127 8.65 -2.72 -0.60
CA TRP A 127 7.88 -3.21 0.55
C TRP A 127 6.60 -3.90 0.11
N SER A 128 5.95 -4.52 1.09
CA SER A 128 4.70 -5.23 0.89
C SER A 128 3.60 -4.62 1.76
N ALA A 129 2.37 -4.63 1.27
CA ALA A 129 1.19 -4.24 2.03
C ALA A 129 -0.05 -5.08 1.66
N ALA A 130 -1.10 -5.00 2.47
CA ALA A 130 -2.41 -5.54 2.20
C ALA A 130 -3.45 -4.43 2.38
N ALA A 131 -4.36 -4.33 1.41
CA ALA A 131 -5.55 -3.52 1.52
C ALA A 131 -6.76 -4.45 1.55
N ILE A 132 -7.51 -4.40 2.66
CA ILE A 132 -8.66 -5.26 2.93
C ILE A 132 -9.88 -4.33 2.93
N PHE A 133 -10.76 -4.51 1.96
CA PHE A 133 -11.93 -3.67 1.76
C PHE A 133 -13.21 -4.43 2.02
N GLU A 134 -14.25 -3.68 2.39
CA GLU A 134 -15.63 -4.09 2.23
C GLU A 134 -16.28 -3.20 1.19
N VAL A 135 -16.95 -3.80 0.21
CA VAL A 135 -17.73 -3.14 -0.84
C VAL A 135 -19.20 -3.48 -0.62
N GLU A 136 -20.04 -2.44 -0.60
CA GLU A 136 -21.48 -2.53 -0.47
C GLU A 136 -22.12 -1.57 -1.48
N ASP A 137 -23.11 -2.04 -2.24
CA ASP A 137 -23.81 -1.27 -3.28
C ASP A 137 -22.87 -0.60 -4.30
N GLY A 138 -21.77 -1.28 -4.65
CA GLY A 138 -20.77 -0.78 -5.60
C GLY A 138 -19.90 0.36 -5.07
N LYS A 139 -19.83 0.53 -3.74
CA LYS A 139 -19.00 1.55 -3.07
C LYS A 139 -18.22 0.94 -1.91
N ILE A 140 -17.05 1.49 -1.62
CA ILE A 140 -16.23 1.08 -0.48
C ILE A 140 -16.92 1.50 0.83
N LYS A 141 -17.31 0.51 1.63
CA LYS A 141 -17.87 0.65 2.99
C LYS A 141 -16.79 0.70 4.05
N SER A 142 -15.70 -0.06 3.89
CA SER A 142 -14.59 -0.01 4.82
C SER A 142 -13.25 -0.32 4.16
N PHE A 143 -12.18 0.13 4.80
CA PHE A 143 -10.81 -0.13 4.36
C PHE A 143 -9.88 -0.35 5.57
N THR A 144 -9.40 -1.57 5.74
CA THR A 144 -8.30 -1.90 6.67
C THR A 144 -6.98 -1.99 5.92
N LYS A 145 -5.94 -1.36 6.45
CA LYS A 145 -4.62 -1.31 5.82
C LYS A 145 -3.54 -1.90 6.71
N ASP A 146 -2.92 -2.97 6.22
CA ASP A 146 -1.68 -3.51 6.77
C ASP A 146 -0.52 -3.15 5.84
N TRP A 147 0.48 -2.48 6.38
CA TRP A 147 1.64 -2.06 5.61
C TRP A 147 2.88 -2.35 6.43
N ASP A 148 3.86 -3.02 5.80
CA ASP A 148 5.20 -3.14 6.37
C ASP A 148 5.97 -1.81 6.28
N GLN A 149 5.48 -0.83 7.03
CA GLN A 149 5.99 0.54 7.06
C GLN A 149 7.40 0.60 7.63
N LYS A 150 7.70 -0.26 8.62
CA LYS A 150 9.03 -0.33 9.25
C LYS A 150 10.10 -0.66 8.21
N THR A 151 9.88 -1.69 7.40
CA THR A 151 10.82 -2.10 6.36
C THR A 151 11.06 -1.01 5.33
N MET A 152 10.01 -0.28 4.90
CA MET A 152 10.20 0.89 4.02
C MET A 152 11.03 1.98 4.70
N GLN A 153 10.65 2.39 5.92
CA GLN A 153 11.32 3.48 6.63
C GLN A 153 12.81 3.21 6.85
N ILE A 154 13.19 1.95 7.11
CA ILE A 154 14.59 1.55 7.25
C ILE A 154 15.33 1.64 5.90
N GLN A 155 14.75 1.08 4.83
CA GLN A 155 15.36 1.12 3.49
C GLN A 155 15.56 2.54 2.97
N LEU A 156 14.62 3.46 3.23
CA LEU A 156 14.72 4.87 2.85
C LEU A 156 15.65 5.69 3.76
N GLY A 157 16.04 5.14 4.91
CA GLY A 157 16.86 5.83 5.92
C GLY A 157 16.06 6.83 6.77
N TRP A 158 14.75 6.64 6.91
CA TRP A 158 13.87 7.49 7.73
C TRP A 158 13.80 7.06 9.20
N ALA A 159 14.07 5.78 9.48
CA ALA A 159 14.10 5.25 10.84
C ALA A 159 15.46 4.59 11.11
N PRO A 160 16.12 4.90 12.24
CA PRO A 160 17.33 4.20 12.64
C PRO A 160 17.02 2.76 13.07
N VAL A 161 17.92 1.83 12.76
CA VAL A 161 17.91 0.47 13.32
C VAL A 161 18.99 0.40 14.38
N LYS A 162 18.60 0.05 15.60
CA LYS A 162 19.56 -0.31 16.65
C LYS A 162 19.77 -1.82 16.60
N GLU A 163 20.92 -2.24 16.10
CA GLU A 163 21.25 -3.66 16.01
C GLU A 163 21.33 -4.31 17.40
N SER A 164 20.97 -5.59 17.45
CA SER A 164 21.09 -6.40 18.66
C SER A 164 21.32 -7.87 18.32
N SER A 165 21.56 -8.70 19.33
CA SER A 165 21.64 -10.15 19.17
C SER A 165 20.29 -10.81 18.83
N ASP A 166 19.17 -10.07 18.94
CA ASP A 166 17.87 -10.55 18.46
C ASP A 166 17.82 -10.44 16.93
N PRO A 167 17.63 -11.56 16.19
CA PRO A 167 17.67 -11.59 14.73
C PRO A 167 16.60 -10.70 14.07
N ARG A 168 15.54 -10.34 14.81
CA ARG A 168 14.49 -9.40 14.33
C ARG A 168 14.98 -7.94 14.28
N TRP A 169 16.15 -7.66 14.85
CA TRP A 169 16.81 -6.35 14.88
C TRP A 169 18.17 -6.41 14.17
N ASN A 170 18.22 -7.08 13.02
CA ASN A 170 19.36 -7.07 12.11
C ASN A 170 19.08 -6.11 10.94
N ALA A 171 19.98 -5.13 10.70
CA ALA A 171 19.72 -4.08 9.71
C ALA A 171 19.68 -4.63 8.28
N ASP A 172 20.58 -5.55 7.92
CA ASP A 172 20.65 -6.16 6.60
C ASP A 172 19.39 -6.99 6.31
N ALA A 173 18.90 -7.74 7.30
CA ALA A 173 17.70 -8.55 7.16
C ALA A 173 16.44 -7.69 6.99
N LEU A 174 16.33 -6.61 7.76
CA LEU A 174 15.22 -5.65 7.66
C LEU A 174 15.29 -4.83 6.36
N ALA A 175 16.48 -4.61 5.80
CA ALA A 175 16.65 -3.97 4.50
C ALA A 175 16.39 -4.93 3.33
N ASN A 176 16.52 -6.25 3.53
CA ASN A 176 16.42 -7.26 2.48
C ASN A 176 15.47 -8.43 2.86
N PRO A 177 14.18 -8.15 3.14
CA PRO A 177 13.25 -9.12 3.72
C PRO A 177 13.03 -10.38 2.87
N GLU A 178 13.04 -10.26 1.54
CA GLU A 178 12.89 -11.40 0.63
C GLU A 178 14.10 -12.34 0.64
N MET A 179 15.31 -11.79 0.82
CA MET A 179 16.53 -12.59 1.00
C MET A 179 16.49 -13.31 2.34
N SER A 180 16.13 -12.59 3.41
CA SER A 180 16.03 -13.16 4.76
C SER A 180 14.99 -14.26 4.86
N ARG A 181 13.86 -14.17 4.15
CA ARG A 181 12.85 -15.25 4.10
C ARG A 181 13.42 -16.59 3.63
N LYS A 182 14.43 -16.57 2.75
CA LYS A 182 15.04 -17.78 2.16
C LYS A 182 16.23 -18.30 2.97
N GLN A 183 16.85 -17.45 3.78
CA GLN A 183 17.92 -17.86 4.69
C GLN A 183 17.28 -18.50 5.92
N LYS A 184 17.45 -19.82 6.08
CA LYS A 184 17.15 -20.48 7.35
C LYS A 184 18.28 -20.14 8.32
N GLU A 185 17.94 -19.85 9.57
CA GLU A 185 18.91 -19.86 10.66
C GLU A 185 19.53 -21.27 10.73
N GLU A 186 20.86 -21.35 10.71
CA GLU A 186 21.60 -22.60 10.97
C GLU A 186 21.60 -22.93 12.47
#